data_AF-A0A8J6QFH9-F1
#
_entry.id   AF-A0A8J6QFH9-F1
#
_cell.length_a   1.000
_cell.length_b   1.000
_cell.length_c   1.000
_cell.angle_alpha   90.00
_cell.angle_beta   90.00
_cell.angle_gamma   90.00
#
_symmetry.space_group_name_H-M   'P 1'
#
loop_
_entity.id
_entity.type
_entity.pdbx_description
1 polymer ?
#
loop_
_entity_poly.entity_id
_entity_poly.type
_entity_poly.pdbx_seq_one_letter_code
_entity_poly.pdbx_strand_id
1 'polypeptide(L)'
;MKTKLTLLITAVVLVTTISYKLKPSDNFDYSRKIGINSMSCTSTTFLLDKQDSTKQIAPLFENLGNHNYKVSTNNTLAQRFFNQGLRLTYAFNHAEAHRSFMEASRLDPNCAMAFWGQAYALGPNINDPEPDEERKLKYNEAIADAIKQMKNASPKEQALIKALTHRYSTDLTLDVKTLNKDYMNAMEEVVAKYPEDSDLQTLYAASVMNTTPWNYWDKKGNPSPNINKAKSALEKAIAIDPNNPGAHHYYIHMVELPIPDKAVPSAEKLATLMPAAGHLVHMPSHIYIRVGRYKDAVEANQKAILADEDYISQCFSQGMYPLGYYPHNIHFLWSASSLLGNSQLAIEAAKKTAEKVPVGEMKDLHFLQNFASTPLLAYTRFGKWNDILTYPKPNDDIKHLKLIWHYTRGIAFTRKNNLKEAKEELVAIDALSKDPDMESNLATGFDSGTTLAKLAYEIVSGEIAANTKDYNTAIIHFEKAIDIEDNLVYNEPSAWHIPPRQHLGAVLLKARQYEKAEMVYREDLKNLRQNGWSLMGLYNCLIAQGKTKDAKKIKTEFNKAWQDSDINITSSVL
;
A
#
# COMPACT_ATOMS: atom_id res chain seq x y z
N MET A 1 -52.79 45.90 -16.06
CA MET A 1 -52.20 44.70 -16.71
C MET A 1 -50.67 44.65 -16.68
N LYS A 2 -49.93 45.76 -16.56
CA LYS A 2 -48.45 45.75 -16.62
C LYS A 2 -47.74 45.18 -15.37
N THR A 3 -48.33 45.27 -14.18
CA THR A 3 -47.68 44.84 -12.92
C THR A 3 -47.67 43.33 -12.69
N LYS A 4 -48.67 42.59 -13.20
CA LYS A 4 -48.72 41.12 -13.05
C LYS A 4 -47.74 40.39 -13.97
N LEU A 5 -47.44 40.96 -15.14
CA LEU A 5 -46.49 40.38 -16.09
C LEU A 5 -45.05 40.53 -15.60
N THR A 6 -44.70 41.66 -14.99
CA THR A 6 -43.36 41.88 -14.44
C THR A 6 -43.06 40.93 -13.28
N LEU A 7 -44.03 40.70 -12.38
CA LEU A 7 -43.95 39.74 -11.27
C LEU A 7 -43.81 38.29 -11.76
N LEU A 8 -44.51 37.92 -12.84
CA LEU A 8 -44.41 36.58 -13.41
C LEU A 8 -43.03 36.36 -14.04
N ILE A 9 -42.49 37.36 -14.75
CA ILE A 9 -41.16 37.28 -15.36
C ILE A 9 -40.06 37.25 -14.28
N THR A 10 -40.20 38.02 -13.20
CA THR A 10 -39.23 37.95 -12.08
C THR A 10 -39.27 36.59 -11.39
N ALA A 11 -40.46 36.02 -11.18
CA ALA A 11 -40.59 34.68 -10.60
C ALA A 11 -39.98 33.58 -11.48
N VAL A 12 -40.18 33.64 -12.80
CA VAL A 12 -39.61 32.65 -13.74
C VAL A 12 -38.09 32.78 -13.82
N VAL A 13 -37.54 34.00 -13.79
CA VAL A 13 -36.08 34.24 -13.77
C VAL A 13 -35.47 33.78 -12.43
N LEU A 14 -36.17 33.98 -11.31
CA LEU A 14 -35.72 33.49 -10.00
C LEU A 14 -35.73 31.96 -9.93
N VAL A 15 -36.80 31.32 -10.44
CA VAL A 15 -36.91 29.85 -10.47
C VAL A 15 -35.84 29.26 -11.38
N THR A 16 -35.61 29.82 -12.56
CA THR A 16 -34.57 29.32 -13.49
C THR A 16 -33.15 29.53 -12.96
N THR A 17 -32.86 30.63 -12.25
CA THR A 17 -31.55 30.85 -11.61
C THR A 17 -31.34 29.97 -10.38
N ILE A 18 -32.39 29.65 -9.62
CA ILE A 18 -32.35 28.68 -8.52
C ILE A 18 -32.14 27.26 -9.08
N SER A 19 -32.83 26.89 -10.17
CA SER A 19 -32.66 25.59 -10.83
C SER A 19 -31.28 25.42 -11.48
N TYR A 20 -30.66 26.48 -12.00
CA TYR A 20 -29.31 26.40 -12.57
C TYR A 20 -28.20 26.35 -11.52
N LYS A 21 -28.44 26.88 -10.30
CA LYS A 21 -27.54 26.73 -9.16
C LYS A 21 -27.74 25.42 -8.39
N LEU A 22 -28.84 24.72 -8.63
CA LEU A 22 -29.12 23.37 -8.13
C LEU A 22 -28.89 22.34 -9.24
N LYS A 23 -27.69 22.34 -9.85
CA LYS A 23 -27.18 21.06 -10.36
C LYS A 23 -26.83 20.23 -9.13
N PRO A 24 -27.33 18.99 -8.99
CA PRO A 24 -26.80 18.11 -7.97
C PRO A 24 -25.32 17.95 -8.30
N SER A 25 -24.44 18.37 -7.39
CA SER A 25 -23.18 17.63 -7.30
C SER A 25 -23.58 16.19 -7.00
N ASP A 26 -22.86 15.23 -7.58
CA ASP A 26 -22.90 13.84 -7.13
C ASP A 26 -22.35 13.78 -5.70
N ASN A 27 -23.07 14.38 -4.75
CA ASN A 27 -22.88 14.18 -3.34
C ASN A 27 -23.46 12.80 -3.07
N PHE A 28 -22.59 11.81 -3.12
CA PHE A 28 -22.84 10.51 -2.52
C PHE A 28 -23.37 10.75 -1.10
N ASP A 29 -24.63 10.41 -0.88
CA ASP A 29 -25.21 10.41 0.44
C ASP A 29 -24.55 9.28 1.24
N TYR A 30 -23.56 9.65 2.06
CA TYR A 30 -22.93 8.77 3.05
C TYR A 30 -23.83 8.53 4.27
N SER A 31 -25.13 8.88 4.23
CA SER A 31 -26.04 8.50 5.29
C SER A 31 -26.05 6.98 5.40
N ARG A 32 -25.37 6.50 6.45
CA ARG A 32 -25.39 5.11 6.88
C ARG A 32 -26.85 4.71 7.02
N LYS A 33 -27.37 3.99 6.03
CA LYS A 33 -28.37 2.98 6.34
C LYS A 33 -27.64 1.92 7.13
N ILE A 34 -27.57 2.14 8.44
CA ILE A 34 -27.24 1.08 9.40
C ILE A 34 -28.23 -0.03 9.07
N GLY A 35 -27.76 -1.10 8.44
CA GLY A 35 -28.57 -2.28 8.25
C GLY A 35 -28.98 -2.76 9.64
N ILE A 36 -30.27 -2.70 9.94
CA ILE A 36 -30.83 -3.13 11.24
C ILE A 36 -30.78 -4.68 11.37
N ASN A 37 -30.22 -5.38 10.39
CA ASN A 37 -29.95 -6.81 10.51
C ASN A 37 -28.63 -7.01 11.24
N SER A 38 -28.70 -7.17 12.56
CA SER A 38 -27.62 -7.66 13.41
C SER A 38 -27.31 -9.13 13.08
N MET A 39 -26.78 -9.41 11.90
CA MET A 39 -26.07 -10.65 11.68
C MET A 39 -24.63 -10.41 12.15
N SER A 40 -24.30 -10.90 13.35
CA SER A 40 -22.90 -10.95 13.78
C SER A 40 -22.16 -11.82 12.77
N CYS A 41 -21.13 -11.32 12.08
CA CYS A 41 -20.35 -12.22 11.25
C CYS A 41 -19.65 -13.23 12.16
N THR A 42 -19.61 -14.49 11.75
CA THR A 42 -18.63 -15.44 12.30
C THR A 42 -17.23 -14.88 12.07
N SER A 43 -16.30 -15.12 13.00
CA SER A 43 -14.89 -14.71 12.89
C SER A 43 -14.32 -15.03 11.51
N THR A 44 -13.63 -14.07 10.88
CA THR A 44 -13.01 -14.27 9.57
C THR A 44 -11.61 -14.85 9.78
N THR A 45 -11.48 -16.18 9.84
CA THR A 45 -10.18 -16.86 9.67
C THR A 45 -10.01 -17.25 8.21
N PHE A 46 -8.75 -17.43 7.77
CA PHE A 46 -8.47 -17.80 6.37
C PHE A 46 -9.07 -19.17 6.03
N LEU A 47 -8.99 -20.12 6.97
CA LEU A 47 -9.69 -21.40 6.94
C LEU A 47 -10.73 -21.44 8.06
N LEU A 48 -11.96 -21.83 7.74
CA LEU A 48 -13.03 -21.97 8.73
C LEU A 48 -13.00 -23.36 9.36
N ASP A 49 -13.11 -23.42 10.68
CA ASP A 49 -13.42 -24.65 11.42
C ASP A 49 -14.86 -25.13 11.17
N LYS A 50 -15.22 -26.29 11.74
CA LYS A 50 -16.55 -26.96 11.69
C LYS A 50 -17.70 -26.00 11.38
N GLN A 51 -18.18 -26.07 10.15
CA GLN A 51 -19.23 -25.20 9.63
C GLN A 51 -20.60 -25.84 9.78
N ASP A 52 -21.53 -25.12 10.42
CA ASP A 52 -22.95 -25.47 10.43
C ASP A 52 -23.55 -25.09 9.07
N SER A 53 -23.77 -26.09 8.21
CA SER A 53 -24.32 -25.91 6.86
C SER A 53 -25.74 -25.34 6.83
N THR A 54 -26.43 -25.28 7.99
CA THR A 54 -27.74 -24.66 8.11
C THR A 54 -27.69 -23.14 8.31
N LYS A 55 -26.51 -22.59 8.63
CA LYS A 55 -26.31 -21.16 8.86
C LYS A 55 -25.59 -20.49 7.72
N GLN A 56 -25.88 -19.20 7.55
CA GLN A 56 -25.19 -18.35 6.60
C GLN A 56 -23.72 -18.20 7.01
N ILE A 57 -22.83 -18.39 6.04
CA ILE A 57 -21.38 -18.45 6.26
C ILE A 57 -20.74 -17.07 6.25
N ALA A 58 -21.16 -16.21 5.33
CA ALA A 58 -20.61 -14.86 5.12
C ALA A 58 -21.73 -13.80 5.20
N PRO A 59 -21.53 -12.64 5.83
CA PRO A 59 -22.45 -11.51 5.68
C PRO A 59 -22.49 -11.02 4.23
N LEU A 60 -23.55 -10.29 3.89
CA LEU A 60 -23.66 -9.64 2.58
C LEU A 60 -23.49 -8.12 2.78
N PHE A 61 -22.45 -7.56 2.17
CA PHE A 61 -22.11 -6.15 2.27
C PHE A 61 -22.75 -5.35 1.14
N GLU A 62 -23.46 -4.27 1.49
CA GLU A 62 -24.18 -3.42 0.52
C GLU A 62 -23.30 -2.28 -0.03
N ASN A 63 -22.08 -2.09 0.48
CA ASN A 63 -21.19 -0.98 0.19
C ASN A 63 -19.85 -1.39 -0.47
N LEU A 64 -19.73 -2.63 -0.97
CA LEU A 64 -18.55 -3.12 -1.71
C LEU A 64 -18.57 -2.77 -3.22
N GLY A 65 -19.32 -1.76 -3.63
CA GLY A 65 -19.46 -1.41 -5.05
C GLY A 65 -20.41 -2.32 -5.83
N ASN A 66 -20.46 -2.14 -7.16
CA ASN A 66 -21.45 -2.77 -8.04
C ASN A 66 -20.85 -3.69 -9.13
N HIS A 67 -19.56 -4.03 -9.04
CA HIS A 67 -18.92 -4.96 -9.97
C HIS A 67 -19.67 -6.30 -10.02
N ASN A 68 -19.99 -6.77 -11.22
CA ASN A 68 -20.86 -7.93 -11.44
C ASN A 68 -20.28 -8.85 -12.51
N TYR A 69 -19.91 -10.06 -12.10
CA TYR A 69 -19.50 -11.13 -13.00
C TYR A 69 -20.57 -12.21 -13.03
N LYS A 70 -21.38 -12.21 -14.09
CA LYS A 70 -22.49 -13.17 -14.22
C LYS A 70 -21.96 -14.60 -14.35
N VAL A 71 -22.47 -15.49 -13.50
CA VAL A 71 -22.17 -16.93 -13.53
C VAL A 71 -23.42 -17.77 -13.81
N SER A 72 -23.22 -19.03 -14.18
CA SER A 72 -24.29 -20.01 -14.44
C SER A 72 -24.92 -20.47 -13.13
N THR A 73 -25.83 -19.64 -12.61
CA THR A 73 -26.72 -19.94 -11.48
C THR A 73 -28.07 -19.26 -11.71
N ASN A 74 -29.15 -19.93 -11.26
CA ASN A 74 -30.48 -19.32 -11.19
C ASN A 74 -30.77 -18.78 -9.78
N ASN A 75 -29.90 -19.04 -8.80
CA ASN A 75 -30.05 -18.54 -7.45
C ASN A 75 -29.48 -17.11 -7.37
N THR A 76 -30.36 -16.12 -7.28
CA THR A 76 -29.98 -14.71 -7.25
C THR A 76 -29.10 -14.36 -6.06
N LEU A 77 -29.29 -15.03 -4.91
CA LEU A 77 -28.47 -14.81 -3.73
C LEU A 77 -27.08 -15.44 -3.89
N ALA A 78 -26.98 -16.64 -4.49
CA ALA A 78 -25.69 -17.24 -4.83
C ALA A 78 -24.88 -16.35 -5.79
N GLN A 79 -25.53 -15.74 -6.79
CA GLN A 79 -24.88 -14.77 -7.68
C GLN A 79 -24.36 -13.53 -6.92
N ARG A 80 -25.12 -13.01 -5.95
CA ARG A 80 -24.68 -11.87 -5.12
C ARG A 80 -23.44 -12.21 -4.28
N PHE A 81 -23.43 -13.38 -3.65
CA PHE A 81 -22.28 -13.86 -2.89
C PHE A 81 -21.07 -14.17 -3.78
N PHE A 82 -21.27 -14.73 -4.98
CA PHE A 82 -20.18 -14.88 -5.95
C PHE A 82 -19.57 -13.53 -6.32
N ASN A 83 -20.40 -12.54 -6.66
CA ASN A 83 -19.92 -11.20 -6.98
C ASN A 83 -19.18 -10.56 -5.80
N GLN A 84 -19.68 -10.75 -4.56
CA GLN A 84 -18.99 -10.28 -3.36
C GLN A 84 -17.63 -10.95 -3.20
N GLY A 85 -17.57 -12.28 -3.38
CA GLY A 85 -16.33 -13.04 -3.34
C GLY A 85 -15.30 -12.48 -4.32
N LEU A 86 -15.68 -12.29 -5.59
CA LEU A 86 -14.77 -11.76 -6.60
C LEU A 86 -14.29 -10.34 -6.28
N ARG A 87 -15.19 -9.47 -5.85
CA ARG A 87 -14.87 -8.11 -5.39
C ARG A 87 -13.86 -8.14 -4.24
N LEU A 88 -14.08 -8.99 -3.24
CA LEU A 88 -13.17 -9.14 -2.10
C LEU A 88 -11.82 -9.78 -2.47
N THR A 89 -11.80 -10.66 -3.48
CA THR A 89 -10.54 -11.16 -4.05
C THR A 89 -9.75 -10.04 -4.71
N TYR A 90 -10.40 -9.17 -5.49
CA TYR A 90 -9.74 -7.96 -6.02
C TYR A 90 -9.29 -7.05 -4.87
N ALA A 91 -10.06 -6.89 -3.81
CA ALA A 91 -9.67 -6.10 -2.64
C ALA A 91 -8.63 -6.77 -1.72
N PHE A 92 -8.07 -7.92 -2.09
CA PHE A 92 -7.12 -8.68 -1.27
C PHE A 92 -7.64 -9.13 0.11
N ASN A 93 -8.95 -9.09 0.34
CA ASN A 93 -9.59 -9.70 1.51
C ASN A 93 -9.97 -11.16 1.20
N HIS A 94 -8.95 -12.02 1.05
CA HIS A 94 -9.12 -13.39 0.55
C HIS A 94 -9.90 -14.30 1.49
N ALA A 95 -9.76 -14.11 2.81
CA ALA A 95 -10.52 -14.88 3.81
C ALA A 95 -12.04 -14.66 3.65
N GLU A 96 -12.47 -13.39 3.57
CA GLU A 96 -13.89 -13.08 3.40
C GLU A 96 -14.39 -13.36 1.97
N ALA A 97 -13.50 -13.27 0.97
CA ALA A 97 -13.80 -13.72 -0.37
C ALA A 97 -14.12 -15.23 -0.39
N HIS A 98 -13.26 -16.04 0.23
CA HIS A 98 -13.44 -17.49 0.35
C HIS A 98 -14.77 -17.82 1.04
N ARG A 99 -15.09 -17.19 2.18
CA ARG A 99 -16.38 -17.35 2.88
C ARG A 99 -17.58 -16.99 2.00
N SER A 100 -17.47 -15.92 1.22
CA SER A 100 -18.53 -15.51 0.29
C SER A 100 -18.75 -16.57 -0.80
N PHE A 101 -17.68 -17.15 -1.33
CA PHE A 101 -17.79 -18.25 -2.30
C PHE A 101 -18.31 -19.55 -1.67
N MET A 102 -17.97 -19.84 -0.42
CA MET A 102 -18.56 -20.94 0.33
C MET A 102 -20.07 -20.76 0.49
N GLU A 103 -20.53 -19.56 0.87
CA GLU A 103 -21.96 -19.24 0.97
C GLU A 103 -22.67 -19.38 -0.39
N ALA A 104 -22.04 -18.93 -1.48
CA ALA A 104 -22.57 -19.13 -2.82
C ALA A 104 -22.77 -20.62 -3.14
N SER A 105 -21.79 -21.47 -2.81
CA SER A 105 -21.88 -22.93 -3.05
C SER A 105 -22.88 -23.64 -2.13
N ARG A 106 -23.09 -23.13 -0.91
CA ARG A 106 -24.12 -23.63 0.02
C ARG A 106 -25.53 -23.36 -0.52
N LEU A 107 -25.73 -22.18 -1.12
CA LEU A 107 -27.00 -21.74 -1.70
C LEU A 107 -27.28 -22.38 -3.07
N ASP A 108 -26.26 -22.63 -3.87
CA ASP A 108 -26.35 -23.37 -5.13
C ASP A 108 -25.17 -24.36 -5.29
N PRO A 109 -25.36 -25.61 -4.82
CA PRO A 109 -24.33 -26.65 -4.92
C PRO A 109 -24.00 -27.08 -6.36
N ASN A 110 -24.77 -26.63 -7.36
CA ASN A 110 -24.52 -26.91 -8.77
C ASN A 110 -23.73 -25.79 -9.46
N CYS A 111 -23.49 -24.66 -8.77
CA CYS A 111 -22.74 -23.53 -9.30
C CYS A 111 -21.23 -23.83 -9.31
N ALA A 112 -20.71 -24.29 -10.45
CA ALA A 112 -19.29 -24.61 -10.61
C ALA A 112 -18.36 -23.44 -10.27
N MET A 113 -18.78 -22.21 -10.59
CA MET A 113 -17.98 -21.02 -10.32
C MET A 113 -17.88 -20.69 -8.83
N ALA A 114 -18.84 -21.07 -7.99
CA ALA A 114 -18.72 -20.89 -6.54
C ALA A 114 -17.54 -21.70 -5.98
N PHE A 115 -17.35 -22.93 -6.45
CA PHE A 115 -16.19 -23.75 -6.08
C PHE A 115 -14.88 -23.26 -6.72
N TRP A 116 -14.93 -22.80 -7.97
CA TRP A 116 -13.78 -22.13 -8.60
C TRP A 116 -13.32 -20.92 -7.78
N GLY A 117 -14.25 -20.10 -7.29
CA GLY A 117 -13.95 -18.92 -6.49
C GLY A 117 -13.31 -19.27 -5.16
N GLN A 118 -13.77 -20.36 -4.52
CA GLN A 118 -13.12 -20.88 -3.31
C GLN A 118 -11.67 -21.28 -3.59
N ALA A 119 -11.44 -22.07 -4.64
CA ALA A 119 -10.11 -22.48 -5.03
C ALA A 119 -9.22 -21.29 -5.40
N TYR A 120 -9.75 -20.29 -6.10
CA TYR A 120 -9.01 -19.09 -6.51
C TYR A 120 -8.59 -18.23 -5.31
N ALA A 121 -9.51 -17.98 -4.37
CA ALA A 121 -9.24 -17.17 -3.17
C ALA A 121 -8.22 -17.83 -2.21
N LEU A 122 -8.20 -19.16 -2.15
CA LEU A 122 -7.25 -19.92 -1.32
C LEU A 122 -5.86 -20.06 -1.96
N GLY A 123 -5.77 -19.86 -3.27
CA GLY A 123 -4.52 -19.94 -4.03
C GLY A 123 -3.51 -18.84 -3.70
N PRO A 124 -2.33 -18.89 -4.32
CA PRO A 124 -1.32 -17.86 -4.13
C PRO A 124 -1.76 -16.50 -4.69
N ASN A 125 -1.28 -15.42 -4.08
CA ASN A 125 -1.39 -14.06 -4.59
C ASN A 125 -0.07 -13.30 -4.42
N ILE A 126 0.01 -12.07 -4.91
CA ILE A 126 1.27 -11.31 -4.92
C ILE A 126 1.81 -10.97 -3.53
N ASN A 127 0.94 -10.95 -2.50
CA ASN A 127 1.29 -10.62 -1.11
C ASN A 127 1.43 -11.86 -0.22
N ASP A 128 0.96 -13.00 -0.71
CA ASP A 128 0.99 -14.29 -0.02
C ASP A 128 1.18 -15.39 -1.08
N PRO A 129 2.42 -15.52 -1.59
CA PRO A 129 2.75 -16.34 -2.75
C PRO A 129 2.90 -17.83 -2.41
N GLU A 130 3.01 -18.19 -1.13
CA GLU A 130 3.32 -19.55 -0.68
C GLU A 130 2.25 -20.07 0.30
N PRO A 131 1.13 -20.64 -0.21
CA PRO A 131 0.13 -21.27 0.63
C PRO A 131 0.72 -22.42 1.46
N ASP A 132 0.31 -22.55 2.72
CA ASP A 132 0.63 -23.70 3.56
C ASP A 132 -0.06 -25.00 3.06
N GLU A 133 0.40 -26.15 3.56
CA GLU A 133 -0.13 -27.45 3.13
C GLU A 133 -1.65 -27.59 3.33
N GLU A 134 -2.20 -27.03 4.40
CA GLU A 134 -3.64 -27.10 4.69
C GLU A 134 -4.45 -26.33 3.62
N ARG A 135 -4.04 -25.11 3.28
CA ARG A 135 -4.61 -24.37 2.14
C ARG A 135 -4.43 -25.12 0.85
N LYS A 136 -3.28 -25.78 0.63
CA LYS A 136 -3.05 -26.55 -0.58
C LYS A 136 -4.05 -27.70 -0.73
N LEU A 137 -4.36 -28.40 0.36
CA LEU A 137 -5.40 -29.42 0.35
C LEU A 137 -6.78 -28.81 0.06
N LYS A 138 -7.10 -27.67 0.66
CA LYS A 138 -8.43 -27.04 0.52
C LYS A 138 -8.71 -26.46 -0.86
N TYR A 139 -7.74 -25.79 -1.51
CA TYR A 139 -7.96 -25.36 -2.89
C TYR A 139 -8.06 -26.56 -3.84
N ASN A 140 -7.41 -27.69 -3.54
CA ASN A 140 -7.47 -28.91 -4.34
C ASN A 140 -8.85 -29.58 -4.23
N GLU A 141 -9.43 -29.62 -3.03
CA GLU A 141 -10.81 -30.05 -2.81
C GLU A 141 -11.79 -29.16 -3.60
N ALA A 142 -11.67 -27.84 -3.48
CA ALA A 142 -12.54 -26.89 -4.14
C ALA A 142 -12.45 -26.96 -5.67
N ILE A 143 -11.24 -27.06 -6.26
CA ILE A 143 -11.12 -27.17 -7.71
C ILE A 143 -11.67 -28.51 -8.22
N ALA A 144 -11.54 -29.60 -7.46
CA ALA A 144 -12.14 -30.88 -7.81
C ALA A 144 -13.68 -30.79 -7.84
N ASP A 145 -14.29 -30.07 -6.89
CA ASP A 145 -15.74 -29.82 -6.89
C ASP A 145 -16.18 -28.91 -8.04
N ALA A 146 -15.39 -27.90 -8.39
CA ALA A 146 -15.64 -27.08 -9.58
C ALA A 146 -15.66 -27.94 -10.86
N ILE A 147 -14.74 -28.90 -11.00
CA ILE A 147 -14.70 -29.84 -12.13
C ILE A 147 -15.95 -30.73 -12.16
N LYS A 148 -16.40 -31.26 -11.01
CA LYS A 148 -17.61 -32.11 -10.93
C LYS A 148 -18.86 -31.36 -11.41
N GLN A 149 -18.95 -30.07 -11.09
CA GLN A 149 -20.09 -29.22 -11.46
C GLN A 149 -19.94 -28.55 -12.84
N MET A 150 -18.79 -28.69 -13.50
CA MET A 150 -18.44 -27.98 -14.74
C MET A 150 -19.45 -28.20 -15.88
N LYS A 151 -20.18 -29.32 -15.91
CA LYS A 151 -21.26 -29.59 -16.88
C LYS A 151 -22.43 -28.59 -16.82
N ASN A 152 -22.62 -27.93 -15.68
CA ASN A 152 -23.64 -26.91 -15.47
C ASN A 152 -23.15 -25.50 -15.84
N ALA A 153 -21.87 -25.36 -16.20
CA ALA A 153 -21.23 -24.08 -16.47
C ALA A 153 -21.22 -23.77 -17.99
N SER A 154 -21.22 -22.48 -18.31
CA SER A 154 -21.07 -21.98 -19.68
C SER A 154 -19.68 -22.30 -20.24
N PRO A 155 -19.49 -22.31 -21.58
CA PRO A 155 -18.18 -22.55 -22.18
C PRO A 155 -17.06 -21.62 -21.72
N LYS A 156 -17.40 -20.38 -21.30
CA LYS A 156 -16.45 -19.41 -20.74
C LYS A 156 -15.97 -19.84 -19.36
N GLU A 157 -16.91 -20.21 -18.49
CA GLU A 157 -16.63 -20.69 -17.13
C GLU A 157 -15.87 -22.02 -17.15
N GLN A 158 -16.23 -22.94 -18.05
CA GLN A 158 -15.48 -24.20 -18.23
C GLN A 158 -14.03 -23.94 -18.62
N ALA A 159 -13.76 -22.91 -19.42
CA ALA A 159 -12.40 -22.50 -19.77
C ALA A 159 -11.63 -21.98 -18.55
N LEU A 160 -12.25 -21.13 -17.72
CA LEU A 160 -11.64 -20.65 -16.47
C LEU A 160 -11.36 -21.76 -15.46
N ILE A 161 -12.29 -22.72 -15.31
CA ILE A 161 -12.11 -23.87 -14.43
C ILE A 161 -10.92 -24.70 -14.89
N LYS A 162 -10.87 -25.05 -16.18
CA LYS A 162 -9.75 -25.80 -16.78
C LYS A 162 -8.43 -25.05 -16.65
N ALA A 163 -8.40 -23.73 -16.85
CA ALA A 163 -7.17 -22.97 -16.64
C ALA A 163 -6.70 -23.07 -15.19
N LEU A 164 -7.60 -22.89 -14.22
CA LEU A 164 -7.24 -22.92 -12.79
C LEU A 164 -6.74 -24.30 -12.34
N THR A 165 -7.10 -25.41 -12.99
CA THR A 165 -6.54 -26.73 -12.65
C THR A 165 -5.03 -26.79 -12.83
N HIS A 166 -4.44 -25.99 -13.73
CA HIS A 166 -2.99 -25.93 -13.92
C HIS A 166 -2.26 -25.25 -12.76
N ARG A 167 -2.98 -24.53 -11.90
CA ARG A 167 -2.39 -23.84 -10.73
C ARG A 167 -2.16 -24.78 -9.55
N TYR A 168 -2.73 -25.97 -9.57
CA TYR A 168 -2.85 -26.83 -8.40
C TYR A 168 -2.44 -28.27 -8.72
N SER A 169 -1.89 -28.94 -7.72
CA SER A 169 -1.46 -30.33 -7.80
C SER A 169 -1.76 -31.04 -6.49
N THR A 170 -2.14 -32.32 -6.57
CA THR A 170 -2.25 -33.20 -5.41
C THR A 170 -0.88 -33.65 -4.89
N ASP A 171 0.18 -33.50 -5.68
CA ASP A 171 1.55 -33.51 -5.19
C ASP A 171 1.89 -32.13 -4.62
N LEU A 172 1.80 -32.02 -3.29
CA LEU A 172 1.98 -30.75 -2.56
C LEU A 172 3.43 -30.27 -2.54
N THR A 173 4.38 -31.11 -2.98
CA THR A 173 5.82 -30.82 -3.02
C THR A 173 6.23 -30.07 -4.28
N LEU A 174 5.35 -29.97 -5.29
CA LEU A 174 5.63 -29.22 -6.49
C LEU A 174 5.80 -27.72 -6.20
N ASP A 175 6.77 -27.13 -6.88
CA ASP A 175 7.11 -25.72 -6.76
C ASP A 175 5.96 -24.83 -7.25
N VAL A 176 5.50 -23.93 -6.37
CA VAL A 176 4.40 -23.00 -6.63
C VAL A 176 4.72 -22.08 -7.81
N LYS A 177 6.00 -21.75 -8.06
CA LYS A 177 6.38 -20.93 -9.23
C LYS A 177 6.12 -21.65 -10.55
N THR A 178 6.35 -22.96 -10.59
CA THR A 178 6.05 -23.79 -11.76
C THR A 178 4.54 -23.82 -12.00
N LEU A 179 3.75 -24.06 -10.96
CA LEU A 179 2.28 -24.07 -11.05
C LEU A 179 1.69 -22.71 -11.46
N ASN A 180 2.24 -21.59 -10.97
CA ASN A 180 1.81 -20.25 -11.39
C ASN A 180 2.12 -20.00 -12.88
N LYS A 181 3.25 -20.50 -13.39
CA LYS A 181 3.59 -20.39 -14.81
C LYS A 181 2.63 -21.22 -15.68
N ASP A 182 2.29 -22.43 -15.24
CA ASP A 182 1.35 -23.29 -15.97
C ASP A 182 -0.05 -22.68 -16.00
N TYR A 183 -0.52 -22.11 -14.88
CA TYR A 183 -1.77 -21.35 -14.83
C TYR A 183 -1.76 -20.12 -15.74
N MET A 184 -0.67 -19.35 -15.74
CA MET A 184 -0.52 -18.18 -16.61
C MET A 184 -0.62 -18.57 -18.09
N ASN A 185 0.05 -19.63 -18.52
CA ASN A 185 -0.03 -20.13 -19.89
C ASN A 185 -1.47 -20.52 -20.26
N ALA A 186 -2.16 -21.24 -19.37
CA ALA A 186 -3.55 -21.62 -19.59
C ALA A 186 -4.48 -20.39 -19.67
N MET A 187 -4.24 -19.36 -18.85
CA MET A 187 -4.98 -18.09 -18.93
C MET A 187 -4.69 -17.30 -20.22
N GLU A 188 -3.49 -17.42 -20.79
CA GLU A 188 -3.17 -16.82 -22.10
C GLU A 188 -4.07 -17.40 -23.21
N GLU A 189 -4.36 -18.70 -23.18
CA GLU A 189 -5.30 -19.34 -24.11
C GLU A 189 -6.74 -18.86 -23.88
N VAL A 190 -7.15 -18.71 -22.61
CA VAL A 190 -8.50 -18.24 -22.25
C VAL A 190 -8.72 -16.82 -22.75
N VAL A 191 -7.77 -15.91 -22.52
CA VAL A 191 -7.91 -14.51 -22.94
C VAL A 191 -7.82 -14.36 -24.46
N ALA A 192 -7.07 -15.22 -25.15
CA ALA A 192 -7.05 -15.27 -26.61
C ALA A 192 -8.41 -15.68 -27.19
N LYS A 193 -9.14 -16.59 -26.52
CA LYS A 193 -10.47 -17.05 -26.92
C LYS A 193 -11.59 -16.03 -26.62
N TYR A 194 -11.44 -15.25 -25.56
CA TYR A 194 -12.43 -14.27 -25.10
C TYR A 194 -11.80 -12.88 -24.92
N PRO A 195 -11.29 -12.26 -25.99
CA PRO A 195 -10.46 -11.07 -25.87
C PRO A 195 -11.22 -9.81 -25.44
N GLU A 196 -12.55 -9.80 -25.56
CA GLU A 196 -13.42 -8.66 -25.21
C GLU A 196 -14.06 -8.77 -23.82
N ASP A 197 -13.57 -9.67 -22.97
CA ASP A 197 -14.04 -9.84 -21.59
C ASP A 197 -13.07 -9.18 -20.60
N SER A 198 -13.52 -8.10 -19.95
CA SER A 198 -12.69 -7.31 -19.02
C SER A 198 -12.19 -8.11 -17.81
N ASP A 199 -13.00 -9.04 -17.30
CA ASP A 199 -12.63 -9.84 -16.13
C ASP A 199 -11.61 -10.92 -16.51
N LEU A 200 -11.72 -11.52 -17.69
CA LEU A 200 -10.71 -12.47 -18.18
C LEU A 200 -9.37 -11.79 -18.48
N GLN A 201 -9.39 -10.57 -19.04
CA GLN A 201 -8.18 -9.76 -19.19
C GLN A 201 -7.54 -9.46 -17.83
N THR A 202 -8.35 -9.10 -16.84
CA THR A 202 -7.91 -8.81 -15.46
C THR A 202 -7.32 -10.05 -14.77
N LEU A 203 -8.00 -11.20 -14.86
CA LEU A 203 -7.54 -12.46 -14.27
C LEU A 203 -6.27 -12.98 -14.97
N TYR A 204 -6.14 -12.80 -16.30
CA TYR A 204 -4.90 -13.11 -17.01
C TYR A 204 -3.74 -12.24 -16.52
N ALA A 205 -3.94 -10.93 -16.41
CA ALA A 205 -2.90 -10.04 -15.88
C ALA A 205 -2.49 -10.44 -14.44
N ALA A 206 -3.46 -10.76 -13.59
CA ALA A 206 -3.19 -11.26 -12.24
C ALA A 206 -2.36 -12.57 -12.26
N SER A 207 -2.65 -13.50 -13.17
CA SER A 207 -1.87 -14.74 -13.32
C SER A 207 -0.40 -14.46 -13.70
N VAL A 208 -0.15 -13.49 -14.59
CA VAL A 208 1.20 -13.07 -14.96
C VAL A 208 1.92 -12.42 -13.78
N MET A 209 1.26 -11.53 -13.05
CA MET A 209 1.82 -10.87 -11.87
C MET A 209 2.28 -11.88 -10.80
N ASN A 210 1.59 -13.00 -10.66
CA ASN A 210 1.96 -14.07 -9.72
C ASN A 210 3.20 -14.88 -10.15
N THR A 211 3.68 -14.75 -11.38
CA THR A 211 4.94 -15.39 -11.82
C THR A 211 6.19 -14.63 -11.36
N THR A 212 6.02 -13.35 -10.97
CA THR A 212 7.11 -12.46 -10.58
C THR A 212 6.61 -11.42 -9.57
N PRO A 213 6.07 -11.85 -8.42
CA PRO A 213 5.45 -10.95 -7.44
C PRO A 213 6.43 -9.84 -7.03
N TRP A 214 5.95 -8.60 -7.02
CA TRP A 214 6.72 -7.38 -6.68
C TRP A 214 7.96 -7.07 -7.56
N ASN A 215 8.23 -7.85 -8.59
CA ASN A 215 9.41 -7.69 -9.46
C ASN A 215 9.03 -7.47 -10.93
N TYR A 216 8.14 -6.51 -11.19
CA TYR A 216 7.59 -6.27 -12.54
C TYR A 216 8.52 -5.47 -13.46
N TRP A 217 9.29 -4.56 -12.88
CA TRP A 217 10.20 -3.67 -13.60
C TRP A 217 11.54 -3.61 -12.89
N ASP A 218 12.64 -3.62 -13.64
CA ASP A 218 13.95 -3.31 -13.08
C ASP A 218 14.12 -1.79 -12.84
N LYS A 219 15.23 -1.39 -12.20
CA LYS A 219 15.54 0.02 -11.93
C LYS A 219 15.67 0.90 -13.19
N LYS A 220 15.90 0.29 -14.35
CA LYS A 220 15.97 0.98 -15.66
C LYS A 220 14.60 1.05 -16.35
N GLY A 221 13.58 0.44 -15.77
CA GLY A 221 12.24 0.35 -16.35
C GLY A 221 12.08 -0.72 -17.41
N ASN A 222 12.97 -1.72 -17.46
CA ASN A 222 12.78 -2.88 -18.30
C ASN A 222 11.79 -3.84 -17.63
N PRO A 223 10.78 -4.34 -18.36
CA PRO A 223 9.80 -5.26 -17.81
C PRO A 223 10.36 -6.68 -17.64
N SER A 224 9.95 -7.35 -16.56
CA SER A 224 10.08 -8.80 -16.44
C SER A 224 9.27 -9.52 -17.54
N PRO A 225 9.55 -10.82 -17.82
CA PRO A 225 8.84 -11.57 -18.85
C PRO A 225 7.30 -11.48 -18.69
N ASN A 226 6.60 -11.33 -19.82
CA ASN A 226 5.14 -11.20 -19.92
C ASN A 226 4.50 -9.96 -19.27
N ILE A 227 5.23 -9.14 -18.51
CA ILE A 227 4.68 -7.93 -17.87
C ILE A 227 4.09 -6.94 -18.88
N ASN A 228 4.72 -6.76 -20.04
CA ASN A 228 4.15 -5.95 -21.11
C ASN A 228 2.79 -6.47 -21.61
N LYS A 229 2.61 -7.79 -21.68
CA LYS A 229 1.34 -8.40 -22.08
C LYS A 229 0.28 -8.20 -21.00
N ALA A 230 0.63 -8.43 -19.73
CA ALA A 230 -0.26 -8.21 -18.59
C ALA A 230 -0.70 -6.75 -18.47
N LYS A 231 0.23 -5.81 -18.61
CA LYS A 231 -0.08 -4.38 -18.65
C LYS A 231 -1.06 -4.05 -19.79
N SER A 232 -0.82 -4.59 -20.99
CA SER A 232 -1.70 -4.36 -22.14
C SER A 232 -3.10 -4.97 -21.91
N ALA A 233 -3.18 -6.12 -21.25
CA ALA A 233 -4.44 -6.75 -20.85
C ALA A 233 -5.22 -5.87 -19.86
N LEU A 234 -4.56 -5.29 -18.86
CA LEU A 234 -5.20 -4.36 -17.91
C LEU A 234 -5.68 -3.08 -18.60
N GLU A 235 -4.88 -2.50 -19.49
CA GLU A 235 -5.29 -1.31 -20.26
C GLU A 235 -6.51 -1.62 -21.15
N LYS A 236 -6.56 -2.83 -21.74
CA LYS A 236 -7.72 -3.29 -22.49
C LYS A 236 -8.93 -3.53 -21.58
N ALA A 237 -8.76 -4.13 -20.41
CA ALA A 237 -9.82 -4.36 -19.44
C ALA A 237 -10.48 -3.03 -19.02
N ILE A 238 -9.66 -2.02 -18.69
CA ILE A 238 -10.13 -0.66 -18.34
C ILE A 238 -10.84 0.01 -19.52
N ALA A 239 -10.40 -0.23 -20.76
CA ALA A 239 -11.08 0.31 -21.94
C ALA A 239 -12.45 -0.35 -22.19
N ILE A 240 -12.59 -1.66 -21.95
CA ILE A 240 -13.85 -2.41 -22.09
C ILE A 240 -14.82 -2.04 -20.97
N ASP A 241 -14.35 -2.05 -19.73
CA ASP A 241 -15.12 -1.71 -18.54
C ASP A 241 -14.33 -0.71 -17.66
N PRO A 242 -14.57 0.60 -17.85
CA PRO A 242 -13.93 1.65 -17.05
C PRO A 242 -14.31 1.67 -15.57
N ASN A 243 -15.18 0.75 -15.12
CA ASN A 243 -15.53 0.59 -13.72
C ASN A 243 -15.07 -0.75 -13.14
N ASN A 244 -14.22 -1.50 -13.84
CA ASN A 244 -13.67 -2.76 -13.32
C ASN A 244 -12.65 -2.50 -12.19
N PRO A 245 -12.96 -2.82 -10.92
CA PRO A 245 -12.08 -2.48 -9.81
C PRO A 245 -10.79 -3.31 -9.79
N GLY A 246 -10.85 -4.57 -10.22
CA GLY A 246 -9.67 -5.43 -10.31
C GLY A 246 -8.67 -4.92 -11.35
N ALA A 247 -9.17 -4.46 -12.51
CA ALA A 247 -8.32 -3.90 -13.55
C ALA A 247 -7.59 -2.63 -13.08
N HIS A 248 -8.30 -1.69 -12.44
CA HIS A 248 -7.70 -0.48 -11.89
C HIS A 248 -6.71 -0.77 -10.77
N HIS A 249 -7.04 -1.68 -9.85
CA HIS A 249 -6.17 -2.08 -8.74
C HIS A 249 -4.88 -2.69 -9.25
N TYR A 250 -4.96 -3.73 -10.08
CA TYR A 250 -3.77 -4.40 -10.59
C TYR A 250 -2.95 -3.49 -11.51
N TYR A 251 -3.58 -2.54 -12.21
CA TYR A 251 -2.85 -1.54 -12.98
C TYR A 251 -2.03 -0.60 -12.10
N ILE A 252 -2.54 -0.19 -10.93
CA ILE A 252 -1.77 0.62 -9.97
C ILE A 252 -0.49 -0.11 -9.56
N HIS A 253 -0.59 -1.34 -9.06
CA HIS A 253 0.58 -2.17 -8.72
C HIS A 253 1.50 -2.39 -9.93
N MET A 254 0.93 -2.56 -11.12
CA MET A 254 1.70 -2.78 -12.34
C MET A 254 2.54 -1.57 -12.74
N VAL A 255 2.14 -0.33 -12.43
CA VAL A 255 2.80 0.87 -12.98
C VAL A 255 3.23 1.92 -11.94
N GLU A 256 3.10 1.61 -10.64
CA GLU A 256 3.67 2.43 -9.55
C GLU A 256 5.20 2.63 -9.70
N LEU A 257 5.86 1.68 -10.36
CA LEU A 257 7.19 1.83 -10.91
C LEU A 257 7.24 1.54 -12.42
N PRO A 258 8.15 2.20 -13.17
CA PRO A 258 8.91 3.40 -12.80
C PRO A 258 8.14 4.70 -13.10
N ILE A 259 6.95 4.64 -13.72
CA ILE A 259 6.20 5.81 -14.21
C ILE A 259 4.82 5.91 -13.52
N PRO A 260 4.76 6.34 -12.25
CA PRO A 260 3.52 6.36 -11.46
C PRO A 260 2.44 7.28 -12.05
N ASP A 261 2.82 8.28 -12.85
CA ASP A 261 1.90 9.22 -13.51
C ASP A 261 0.84 8.51 -14.37
N LYS A 262 1.18 7.36 -14.96
CA LYS A 262 0.24 6.58 -15.78
C LYS A 262 -0.94 6.03 -14.96
N ALA A 263 -0.73 5.80 -13.67
CA ALA A 263 -1.73 5.24 -12.78
C ALA A 263 -2.68 6.28 -12.20
N VAL A 264 -2.41 7.58 -12.34
CA VAL A 264 -3.21 8.64 -11.71
C VAL A 264 -4.70 8.52 -12.07
N PRO A 265 -5.12 8.30 -13.34
CA PRO A 265 -6.53 8.09 -13.65
C PRO A 265 -7.15 6.88 -12.94
N SER A 266 -6.40 5.78 -12.80
CA SER A 266 -6.86 4.60 -12.04
C SER A 266 -6.95 4.89 -10.54
N ALA A 267 -5.97 5.61 -9.97
CA ALA A 267 -5.96 6.01 -8.56
C ALA A 267 -7.16 6.92 -8.22
N GLU A 268 -7.51 7.86 -9.10
CA GLU A 268 -8.66 8.75 -8.91
C GLU A 268 -10.00 8.01 -8.98
N LYS A 269 -10.06 6.89 -9.73
CA LYS A 269 -11.26 6.09 -9.91
C LYS A 269 -11.47 5.07 -8.79
N LEU A 270 -10.41 4.32 -8.44
CA LEU A 270 -10.51 3.06 -7.70
C LEU A 270 -11.23 3.18 -6.35
N ALA A 271 -10.91 4.18 -5.54
CA ALA A 271 -11.52 4.36 -4.22
C ALA A 271 -13.05 4.52 -4.27
N THR A 272 -13.59 5.02 -5.39
CA THR A 272 -15.04 5.18 -5.58
C THR A 272 -15.74 3.91 -6.03
N LEU A 273 -15.00 2.96 -6.63
CA LEU A 273 -15.56 1.72 -7.15
C LEU A 273 -15.93 0.75 -6.03
N MET A 274 -15.17 0.75 -4.92
CA MET A 274 -15.37 -0.16 -3.79
C MET A 274 -15.08 0.54 -2.45
N PRO A 275 -15.93 1.50 -2.02
CA PRO A 275 -15.62 2.40 -0.91
C PRO A 275 -15.57 1.73 0.48
N ALA A 276 -16.08 0.51 0.63
CA ALA A 276 -15.99 -0.27 1.86
C ALA A 276 -14.86 -1.29 1.88
N ALA A 277 -14.08 -1.39 0.79
CA ALA A 277 -12.89 -2.24 0.74
C ALA A 277 -11.67 -1.39 1.09
N GLY A 278 -11.26 -1.41 2.36
CA GLY A 278 -10.19 -0.52 2.86
C GLY A 278 -8.91 -0.58 2.02
N HIS A 279 -8.48 -1.78 1.59
CA HIS A 279 -7.35 -1.91 0.68
C HIS A 279 -7.52 -1.15 -0.65
N LEU A 280 -8.67 -1.28 -1.34
CA LEU A 280 -8.89 -0.56 -2.60
C LEU A 280 -9.02 0.96 -2.42
N VAL A 281 -9.53 1.41 -1.26
CA VAL A 281 -9.58 2.82 -0.91
C VAL A 281 -8.18 3.37 -0.61
N HIS A 282 -7.28 2.53 -0.09
CA HIS A 282 -5.90 2.85 0.22
C HIS A 282 -4.98 2.91 -1.00
N MET A 283 -5.15 1.99 -1.96
CA MET A 283 -4.28 1.82 -3.13
C MET A 283 -3.94 3.11 -3.89
N PRO A 284 -4.86 4.09 -4.08
CA PRO A 284 -4.51 5.39 -4.67
C PRO A 284 -3.33 6.11 -4.01
N SER A 285 -3.12 5.90 -2.71
CA SER A 285 -2.05 6.54 -1.95
C SER A 285 -0.65 6.13 -2.39
N HIS A 286 -0.47 4.91 -2.93
CA HIS A 286 0.77 4.45 -3.54
C HIS A 286 1.20 5.39 -4.68
N ILE A 287 0.24 5.81 -5.50
CA ILE A 287 0.49 6.73 -6.60
C ILE A 287 0.63 8.17 -6.09
N TYR A 288 -0.26 8.60 -5.22
CA TYR A 288 -0.29 9.99 -4.73
C TYR A 288 1.01 10.40 -4.02
N ILE A 289 1.60 9.53 -3.19
CA ILE A 289 2.90 9.83 -2.55
C ILE A 289 3.99 10.02 -3.61
N ARG A 290 4.04 9.17 -4.65
CA ARG A 290 5.09 9.22 -5.68
C ARG A 290 4.97 10.44 -6.60
N VAL A 291 3.75 10.92 -6.84
CA VAL A 291 3.51 12.13 -7.65
C VAL A 291 3.45 13.43 -6.83
N GLY A 292 3.70 13.38 -5.52
CA GLY A 292 3.75 14.55 -4.65
C GLY A 292 2.39 15.08 -4.19
N ARG A 293 1.34 14.27 -4.28
CA ARG A 293 -0.03 14.56 -3.81
C ARG A 293 -0.23 14.06 -2.38
N TYR A 294 0.61 14.50 -1.44
CA TYR A 294 0.63 13.94 -0.07
C TYR A 294 -0.69 14.13 0.70
N LYS A 295 -1.39 15.24 0.48
CA LYS A 295 -2.72 15.46 1.08
C LYS A 295 -3.73 14.41 0.63
N ASP A 296 -3.77 14.11 -0.67
CA ASP A 296 -4.68 13.11 -1.23
C ASP A 296 -4.34 11.71 -0.72
N ALA A 297 -3.04 11.41 -0.52
CA ALA A 297 -2.60 10.19 0.14
C ALA A 297 -3.09 10.11 1.60
N VAL A 298 -2.99 11.21 2.37
CA VAL A 298 -3.52 11.29 3.74
C VAL A 298 -5.03 11.02 3.77
N GLU A 299 -5.79 11.71 2.92
CA GLU A 299 -7.25 11.59 2.89
C GLU A 299 -7.73 10.19 2.44
N ALA A 300 -7.04 9.58 1.46
CA ALA A 300 -7.33 8.22 1.03
C ALA A 300 -7.11 7.21 2.17
N ASN A 301 -5.99 7.33 2.89
CA ASN A 301 -5.68 6.46 4.01
C ASN A 301 -6.64 6.63 5.19
N GLN A 302 -7.05 7.85 5.53
CA GLN A 302 -8.06 8.07 6.56
C GLN A 302 -9.38 7.37 6.23
N LYS A 303 -9.83 7.44 4.96
CA LYS A 303 -11.03 6.72 4.50
C LYS A 303 -10.85 5.20 4.53
N ALA A 304 -9.69 4.70 4.10
CA ALA A 304 -9.37 3.28 4.13
C ALA A 304 -9.38 2.69 5.55
N ILE A 305 -8.74 3.40 6.50
CA ILE A 305 -8.71 3.03 7.92
C ILE A 305 -10.13 2.94 8.49
N LEU A 306 -11.01 3.89 8.16
CA LEU A 306 -12.40 3.86 8.60
C LEU A 306 -13.18 2.67 8.01
N ALA A 307 -12.95 2.33 6.74
CA ALA A 307 -13.56 1.16 6.10
C ALA A 307 -13.08 -0.15 6.75
N ASP A 308 -11.79 -0.27 7.05
CA ASP A 308 -11.24 -1.44 7.74
C ASP A 308 -11.76 -1.57 9.18
N GLU A 309 -11.84 -0.48 9.93
CA GLU A 309 -12.36 -0.51 11.31
C GLU A 309 -13.84 -0.92 11.35
N ASP A 310 -14.63 -0.47 10.38
CA ASP A 310 -16.02 -0.90 10.22
C ASP A 310 -16.10 -2.40 9.92
N TYR A 311 -15.30 -2.90 8.96
CA TYR A 311 -15.25 -4.32 8.62
C TYR A 311 -14.75 -5.21 9.77
N ILE A 312 -13.62 -4.85 10.38
CA ILE A 312 -12.99 -5.62 11.46
C ILE A 312 -13.91 -5.71 12.67
N SER A 313 -14.60 -4.61 13.03
CA SER A 313 -15.52 -4.60 14.16
C SER A 313 -16.79 -5.40 13.91
N GLN A 314 -17.30 -5.42 12.67
CA GLN A 314 -18.48 -6.21 12.32
C GLN A 314 -18.18 -7.71 12.25
N CYS A 315 -17.00 -8.08 11.71
CA CYS A 315 -16.71 -9.47 11.36
C CYS A 315 -15.61 -10.15 12.19
N PHE A 316 -15.08 -9.47 13.20
CA PHE A 316 -14.02 -9.98 14.08
C PHE A 316 -12.85 -10.56 13.29
N SER A 317 -12.45 -9.86 12.23
CA SER A 317 -11.48 -10.36 11.25
C SER A 317 -10.16 -10.76 11.92
N GLN A 318 -9.56 -11.87 11.47
CA GLN A 318 -8.31 -12.43 11.96
C GLN A 318 -7.31 -12.68 10.81
N GLY A 319 -6.06 -12.98 11.16
CA GLY A 319 -5.00 -13.32 10.21
C GLY A 319 -4.39 -12.11 9.49
N MET A 320 -3.94 -12.29 8.25
CA MET A 320 -3.15 -11.27 7.53
C MET A 320 -3.87 -9.94 7.29
N TYR A 321 -5.21 -9.91 7.27
CA TYR A 321 -5.95 -8.66 7.07
C TYR A 321 -5.75 -7.66 8.23
N PRO A 322 -6.11 -7.99 9.48
CA PRO A 322 -5.83 -7.12 10.62
C PRO A 322 -4.34 -7.06 11.04
N LEU A 323 -3.50 -8.04 10.64
CA LEU A 323 -2.06 -8.05 10.97
C LEU A 323 -1.20 -7.25 9.98
N GLY A 324 -1.56 -7.27 8.69
CA GLY A 324 -0.79 -6.67 7.61
C GLY A 324 -1.52 -5.50 6.97
N TYR A 325 -2.64 -5.76 6.29
CA TYR A 325 -3.33 -4.78 5.45
C TYR A 325 -3.86 -3.56 6.21
N TYR A 326 -4.56 -3.74 7.33
CA TYR A 326 -5.07 -2.62 8.10
C TYR A 326 -3.96 -1.76 8.74
N PRO A 327 -2.95 -2.35 9.44
CA PRO A 327 -1.82 -1.58 9.92
C PRO A 327 -1.03 -0.89 8.80
N HIS A 328 -0.95 -1.49 7.61
CA HIS A 328 -0.32 -0.89 6.44
C HIS A 328 -1.00 0.41 5.99
N ASN A 329 -2.34 0.48 6.06
CA ASN A 329 -3.07 1.71 5.76
C ASN A 329 -2.74 2.83 6.77
N ILE A 330 -2.57 2.50 8.05
CA ILE A 330 -2.14 3.44 9.09
C ILE A 330 -0.67 3.84 8.91
N HIS A 331 0.18 2.88 8.52
CA HIS A 331 1.58 3.07 8.21
C HIS A 331 1.78 4.09 7.07
N PHE A 332 0.98 3.98 6.01
CA PHE A 332 0.96 4.96 4.93
C PHE A 332 0.42 6.33 5.35
N LEU A 333 -0.58 6.39 6.23
CA LEU A 333 -1.05 7.65 6.80
C LEU A 333 0.09 8.39 7.52
N TRP A 334 0.90 7.67 8.30
CA TRP A 334 2.09 8.24 8.93
C TRP A 334 3.10 8.75 7.90
N SER A 335 3.43 7.95 6.88
CA SER A 335 4.43 8.32 5.87
C SER A 335 3.98 9.55 5.05
N ALA A 336 2.75 9.55 4.56
CA ALA A 336 2.17 10.67 3.83
C ALA A 336 2.10 11.94 4.69
N SER A 337 1.67 11.83 5.95
CA SER A 337 1.61 12.98 6.87
C SER A 337 3.00 13.52 7.21
N SER A 338 4.02 12.65 7.26
CA SER A 338 5.43 13.03 7.44
C SER A 338 5.97 13.86 6.28
N LEU A 339 5.57 13.53 5.05
CA LEU A 339 5.91 14.28 3.84
C LEU A 339 5.09 15.56 3.66
N LEU A 340 3.84 15.57 4.14
CA LEU A 340 2.96 16.73 4.18
C LEU A 340 3.40 17.79 5.22
N GLY A 341 4.20 17.37 6.21
CA GLY A 341 4.61 18.23 7.31
C GLY A 341 3.55 18.39 8.40
N ASN A 342 2.58 17.47 8.47
CA ASN A 342 1.59 17.43 9.56
C ASN A 342 2.11 16.50 10.68
N SER A 343 2.86 17.08 11.60
CA SER A 343 3.56 16.40 12.68
C SER A 343 2.62 15.70 13.65
N GLN A 344 1.52 16.33 14.02
CA GLN A 344 0.55 15.76 14.94
C GLN A 344 -0.05 14.48 14.36
N LEU A 345 -0.60 14.55 13.14
CA LEU A 345 -1.23 13.41 12.50
C LEU A 345 -0.23 12.29 12.21
N ALA A 346 0.99 12.64 11.78
CA ALA A 346 2.04 11.66 11.56
C ALA A 346 2.39 10.88 12.83
N ILE A 347 2.56 11.57 13.96
CA ILE A 347 2.90 10.93 15.25
C ILE A 347 1.73 10.08 15.76
N GLU A 348 0.50 10.57 15.64
CA GLU A 348 -0.70 9.81 16.03
C GLU A 348 -0.85 8.53 15.19
N ALA A 349 -0.68 8.63 13.87
CA ALA A 349 -0.71 7.47 12.98
C ALA A 349 0.42 6.48 13.28
N ALA A 350 1.64 6.95 13.54
CA ALA A 350 2.76 6.09 13.90
C ALA A 350 2.51 5.29 15.19
N LYS A 351 2.00 5.97 16.24
CA LYS A 351 1.60 5.29 17.48
C LYS A 351 0.52 4.25 17.22
N LYS A 352 -0.52 4.62 16.49
CA LYS A 352 -1.62 3.71 16.14
C LYS A 352 -1.13 2.49 15.35
N THR A 353 -0.18 2.65 14.43
CA THR A 353 0.45 1.54 13.71
C THR A 353 1.13 0.57 14.68
N ALA A 354 1.98 1.09 15.58
CA ALA A 354 2.66 0.26 16.58
C ALA A 354 1.70 -0.43 17.56
N GLU A 355 0.58 0.22 17.93
CA GLU A 355 -0.46 -0.36 18.78
C GLU A 355 -1.18 -1.57 18.15
N LYS A 356 -1.16 -1.69 16.81
CA LYS A 356 -1.75 -2.86 16.12
C LYS A 356 -0.80 -4.03 16.00
N VAL A 357 0.45 -3.89 16.44
CA VAL A 357 1.44 -4.97 16.38
C VAL A 357 1.26 -5.91 17.57
N PRO A 358 0.95 -7.21 17.35
CA PRO A 358 0.98 -8.20 18.42
C PRO A 358 2.43 -8.50 18.81
N VAL A 359 2.80 -8.18 20.05
CA VAL A 359 4.18 -8.29 20.54
C VAL A 359 4.76 -9.70 20.41
N GLY A 360 3.92 -10.73 20.58
CA GLY A 360 4.33 -12.14 20.51
C GLY A 360 4.73 -12.63 19.11
N GLU A 361 4.24 -11.98 18.05
CA GLU A 361 4.46 -12.42 16.67
C GLU A 361 5.68 -11.75 16.02
N MET A 362 6.22 -10.68 16.62
CA MET A 362 7.30 -9.88 16.03
C MET A 362 8.59 -10.68 15.78
N LYS A 363 8.80 -11.78 16.51
CA LYS A 363 10.00 -12.63 16.35
C LYS A 363 9.98 -13.36 15.02
N ASP A 364 8.83 -13.92 14.65
CA ASP A 364 8.69 -14.75 13.46
C ASP A 364 8.24 -13.92 12.24
N LEU A 365 7.40 -12.92 12.48
CA LEU A 365 6.91 -11.98 11.46
C LEU A 365 7.72 -10.67 11.53
N HIS A 366 8.91 -10.67 10.94
CA HIS A 366 9.85 -9.55 10.98
C HIS A 366 9.24 -8.21 10.54
N PHE A 367 8.30 -8.18 9.59
CA PHE A 367 7.68 -6.94 9.11
C PHE A 367 6.93 -6.17 10.22
N LEU A 368 6.44 -6.88 11.25
CA LEU A 368 5.82 -6.25 12.40
C LEU A 368 6.80 -5.40 13.21
N GLN A 369 8.10 -5.73 13.18
CA GLN A 369 9.13 -4.92 13.84
C GLN A 369 9.25 -3.54 13.18
N ASN A 370 9.07 -3.45 11.85
CA ASN A 370 9.07 -2.18 11.13
C ASN A 370 7.86 -1.33 11.54
N PHE A 371 6.64 -1.92 11.57
CA PHE A 371 5.44 -1.25 12.08
C PHE A 371 5.60 -0.75 13.51
N ALA A 372 6.18 -1.56 14.40
CA ALA A 372 6.44 -1.20 15.79
C ALA A 372 7.47 -0.06 15.93
N SER A 373 8.33 0.15 14.92
CA SER A 373 9.38 1.17 14.93
C SER A 373 8.90 2.56 14.49
N THR A 374 7.72 2.64 13.87
CA THR A 374 7.18 3.88 13.28
C THR A 374 7.12 5.07 14.26
N PRO A 375 6.83 4.93 15.57
CA PRO A 375 6.87 6.07 16.50
C PRO A 375 8.25 6.70 16.60
N LEU A 376 9.32 5.89 16.68
CA LEU A 376 10.71 6.36 16.76
C LEU A 376 11.11 7.11 15.49
N LEU A 377 10.67 6.63 14.33
CA LEU A 377 10.92 7.27 13.03
C LEU A 377 10.16 8.61 12.91
N ALA A 378 8.89 8.66 13.35
CA ALA A 378 8.11 9.89 13.42
C ALA A 378 8.77 10.92 14.36
N TYR A 379 9.18 10.48 15.56
CA TYR A 379 9.89 11.33 16.51
C TYR A 379 11.18 11.90 15.94
N THR A 380 11.91 11.10 15.17
CA THR A 380 13.15 11.54 14.54
C THR A 380 12.90 12.60 13.49
N ARG A 381 11.88 12.39 12.63
CA ARG A 381 11.48 13.36 11.61
C ARG A 381 11.07 14.71 12.20
N PHE A 382 10.41 14.71 13.35
CA PHE A 382 9.82 15.90 13.98
C PHE A 382 10.56 16.41 15.22
N GLY A 383 11.80 15.97 15.44
CA GLY A 383 12.67 16.50 16.48
C GLY A 383 12.23 16.22 17.92
N LYS A 384 11.51 15.12 18.14
CA LYS A 384 11.02 14.68 19.47
C LYS A 384 12.11 13.89 20.21
N TRP A 385 13.25 14.54 20.43
CA TRP A 385 14.46 13.90 20.96
C TRP A 385 14.28 13.30 22.35
N ASN A 386 13.52 13.98 23.23
CA ASN A 386 13.27 13.46 24.57
C ASN A 386 12.38 12.22 24.51
N ASP A 387 11.34 12.21 23.68
CA ASP A 387 10.46 11.04 23.49
C ASP A 387 11.25 9.81 23.03
N ILE A 388 12.22 9.98 22.13
CA ILE A 388 13.16 8.92 21.72
C ILE A 388 14.00 8.43 22.89
N LEU A 389 14.62 9.34 23.65
CA LEU A 389 15.53 8.98 24.74
C LEU A 389 14.80 8.31 25.92
N THR A 390 13.50 8.56 26.08
CA THR A 390 12.63 7.89 27.06
C THR A 390 11.91 6.66 26.51
N TYR A 391 12.07 6.34 25.22
CA TYR A 391 11.42 5.18 24.62
C TYR A 391 11.98 3.88 25.23
N PRO A 392 11.14 2.95 25.70
CA PRO A 392 11.59 1.71 26.33
C PRO A 392 12.54 0.92 25.42
N LYS A 393 13.61 0.37 25.99
CA LYS A 393 14.53 -0.52 25.27
C LYS A 393 13.73 -1.73 24.75
N PRO A 394 13.77 -2.04 23.44
CA PRO A 394 13.14 -3.25 22.90
C PRO A 394 13.79 -4.52 23.45
N ASN A 395 13.05 -5.64 23.37
CA ASN A 395 13.58 -6.96 23.66
C ASN A 395 14.77 -7.26 22.71
N ASP A 396 15.81 -7.90 23.24
CA ASP A 396 17.04 -8.21 22.50
C ASP A 396 16.83 -9.19 21.32
N ASP A 397 15.75 -9.98 21.34
CA ASP A 397 15.33 -10.85 20.22
C ASP A 397 14.65 -10.08 19.08
N ILE A 398 14.17 -8.84 19.31
CA ILE A 398 13.45 -8.03 18.32
C ILE A 398 14.43 -7.06 17.65
N LYS A 399 15.25 -7.64 16.77
CA LYS A 399 16.49 -7.04 16.27
C LYS A 399 16.29 -5.76 15.44
N HIS A 400 15.31 -5.72 14.53
CA HIS A 400 15.06 -4.54 13.69
C HIS A 400 14.52 -3.36 14.51
N LEU A 401 13.56 -3.59 15.41
CA LEU A 401 13.08 -2.52 16.30
C LEU A 401 14.21 -1.99 17.18
N LYS A 402 15.08 -2.88 17.67
CA LYS A 402 16.28 -2.50 18.43
C LYS A 402 17.28 -1.70 17.59
N LEU A 403 17.48 -2.05 16.32
CA LEU A 403 18.29 -1.26 15.39
C LEU A 403 17.73 0.16 15.26
N ILE A 404 16.43 0.32 14.99
CA ILE A 404 15.80 1.64 14.86
C ILE A 404 15.87 2.42 16.19
N TRP A 405 15.74 1.74 17.34
CA TRP A 405 15.93 2.35 18.65
C TRP A 405 17.34 2.92 18.83
N HIS A 406 18.40 2.16 18.52
CA HIS A 406 19.78 2.66 18.58
C HIS A 406 20.02 3.79 17.57
N TYR A 407 19.56 3.62 16.32
CA TYR A 407 19.66 4.64 15.27
C TYR A 407 19.09 5.98 15.71
N THR A 408 17.82 5.99 16.14
CA THR A 408 17.12 7.23 16.51
C THR A 408 17.71 7.87 17.76
N ARG A 409 18.20 7.08 18.72
CA ARG A 409 18.95 7.58 19.89
C ARG A 409 20.30 8.19 19.52
N GLY A 410 21.04 7.58 18.59
CA GLY A 410 22.29 8.14 18.06
C GLY A 410 22.08 9.52 17.44
N ILE A 411 20.99 9.70 16.69
CA ILE A 411 20.56 11.01 16.18
C ILE A 411 20.19 11.95 17.34
N ALA A 412 19.34 11.52 18.27
CA ALA A 412 18.87 12.36 19.38
C ALA A 412 20.02 12.85 20.27
N PHE A 413 20.98 11.99 20.62
CA PHE A 413 22.16 12.38 21.39
C PHE A 413 23.05 13.35 20.62
N THR A 414 23.29 13.11 19.33
CA THR A 414 24.02 14.05 18.47
C THR A 414 23.36 15.43 18.46
N ARG A 415 22.04 15.49 18.29
CA ARG A 415 21.27 16.75 18.27
C ARG A 415 21.27 17.48 19.62
N LYS A 416 21.44 16.73 20.72
CA LYS A 416 21.59 17.28 22.08
C LYS A 416 23.06 17.54 22.48
N ASN A 417 24.02 17.36 21.57
CA ASN A 417 25.46 17.55 21.80
C ASN A 417 26.06 16.57 22.84
N ASN A 418 25.44 15.40 23.01
CA ASN A 418 25.87 14.33 23.89
C ASN A 418 26.68 13.29 23.10
N LEU A 419 27.88 13.69 22.66
CA LEU A 419 28.67 12.92 21.68
C LEU A 419 29.22 11.61 22.22
N LYS A 420 29.35 11.46 23.55
CA LYS A 420 29.80 10.20 24.14
C LYS A 420 28.73 9.13 23.94
N GLU A 421 27.51 9.42 24.36
CA GLU A 421 26.36 8.53 24.24
C GLU A 421 26.02 8.27 22.77
N ALA A 422 26.12 9.27 21.88
CA ALA A 422 25.94 9.07 20.45
C ALA A 422 26.92 8.03 19.87
N LYS A 423 28.18 8.02 20.32
CA LYS A 423 29.19 7.02 19.91
C LYS A 423 28.91 5.65 20.50
N GLU A 424 28.35 5.56 21.71
CA GLU A 424 27.92 4.29 22.30
C GLU A 424 26.78 3.66 21.48
N GLU A 425 25.81 4.47 21.05
CA GLU A 425 24.75 4.00 20.13
C GLU A 425 25.32 3.55 18.78
N LEU A 426 26.32 4.27 18.25
CA LEU A 426 26.99 3.88 17.00
C LEU A 426 27.70 2.52 17.11
N VAL A 427 28.35 2.23 18.24
CA VAL A 427 28.96 0.92 18.51
C VAL A 427 27.89 -0.19 18.56
N ALA A 428 26.73 0.08 19.13
CA ALA A 428 25.62 -0.88 19.16
C ALA A 428 25.05 -1.16 17.76
N ILE A 429 24.95 -0.14 16.90
CA ILE A 429 24.54 -0.30 15.50
C ILE A 429 25.57 -1.14 14.73
N ASP A 430 26.87 -0.87 14.91
CA ASP A 430 27.95 -1.64 14.28
C ASP A 430 27.90 -3.12 14.69
N ALA A 431 27.62 -3.40 15.98
CA ALA A 431 27.44 -4.76 16.45
C ALA A 431 26.26 -5.47 15.75
N LEU A 432 25.12 -4.80 15.57
CA LEU A 432 23.97 -5.33 14.82
C LEU A 432 24.31 -5.55 13.33
N SER A 433 25.12 -4.68 12.73
CA SER A 433 25.55 -4.85 11.33
C SER A 433 26.44 -6.08 11.08
N LYS A 434 26.95 -6.69 12.16
CA LYS A 434 27.80 -7.89 12.16
C LYS A 434 27.08 -9.11 12.73
N ASP A 435 25.84 -8.95 13.21
CA ASP A 435 25.02 -10.04 13.74
C ASP A 435 24.48 -10.89 12.58
N PRO A 436 24.82 -12.19 12.49
CA PRO A 436 24.31 -13.05 11.42
C PRO A 436 22.79 -13.15 11.36
N ASP A 437 22.09 -12.98 12.50
CA ASP A 437 20.62 -13.03 12.56
C ASP A 437 19.98 -11.86 11.78
N MET A 438 20.73 -10.79 11.53
CA MET A 438 20.24 -9.64 10.76
C MET A 438 20.17 -9.92 9.26
N GLU A 439 20.83 -10.96 8.76
CA GLU A 439 20.82 -11.28 7.33
C GLU A 439 19.47 -11.85 6.87
N SER A 440 18.84 -12.68 7.71
CA SER A 440 17.51 -13.24 7.46
C SER A 440 16.37 -12.36 7.97
N ASN A 441 16.69 -11.26 8.67
CA ASN A 441 15.70 -10.30 9.14
C ASN A 441 15.25 -9.38 8.00
N LEU A 442 14.08 -9.66 7.41
CA LEU A 442 13.49 -8.89 6.32
C LEU A 442 12.34 -7.99 6.81
N ALA A 443 12.58 -7.21 7.87
CA ALA A 443 11.53 -6.35 8.44
C ALA A 443 11.01 -5.28 7.47
N THR A 444 11.81 -4.86 6.49
CA THR A 444 11.40 -3.94 5.43
C THR A 444 11.17 -4.67 4.11
N GLY A 445 10.57 -5.87 4.16
CA GLY A 445 10.08 -6.62 3.00
C GLY A 445 11.16 -7.42 2.27
N PHE A 446 12.13 -6.75 1.67
CA PHE A 446 13.05 -7.38 0.71
C PHE A 446 14.53 -7.24 1.09
N ASP A 447 14.88 -6.18 1.82
CA ASP A 447 16.26 -5.90 2.20
C ASP A 447 16.60 -6.45 3.59
N SER A 448 17.82 -6.95 3.75
CA SER A 448 18.29 -7.52 5.01
C SER A 448 18.50 -6.45 6.09
N GLY A 449 18.24 -6.83 7.34
CA GLY A 449 18.57 -6.05 8.52
C GLY A 449 20.04 -5.63 8.55
N THR A 450 20.95 -6.47 8.04
CA THR A 450 22.38 -6.15 7.90
C THR A 450 22.59 -4.90 7.04
N THR A 451 21.89 -4.81 5.91
CA THR A 451 21.97 -3.67 4.98
C THR A 451 21.43 -2.41 5.63
N LEU A 452 20.29 -2.51 6.31
CA LEU A 452 19.71 -1.39 7.07
C LEU A 452 20.58 -0.94 8.23
N ALA A 453 21.28 -1.86 8.92
CA ALA A 453 22.18 -1.53 10.00
C ALA A 453 23.41 -0.74 9.50
N LYS A 454 23.96 -1.12 8.34
CA LYS A 454 25.02 -0.36 7.66
C LYS A 454 24.54 1.03 7.26
N LEU A 455 23.33 1.15 6.71
CA LEU A 455 22.73 2.43 6.37
C LEU A 455 22.58 3.33 7.60
N ALA A 456 22.03 2.81 8.69
CA ALA A 456 21.89 3.52 9.96
C ALA A 456 23.25 3.97 10.53
N TYR A 457 24.27 3.10 10.45
CA TYR A 457 25.63 3.39 10.89
C TYR A 457 26.23 4.58 10.14
N GLU A 458 26.12 4.58 8.81
CA GLU A 458 26.64 5.66 7.96
C GLU A 458 25.94 6.99 8.28
N ILE A 459 24.62 6.99 8.46
CA ILE A 459 23.87 8.22 8.79
C ILE A 459 24.27 8.78 10.17
N VAL A 460 24.32 7.93 11.21
CA VAL A 460 24.71 8.38 12.56
C VAL A 460 26.17 8.85 12.59
N SER A 461 27.06 8.17 11.89
CA SER A 461 28.47 8.60 11.75
C SER A 461 28.58 9.97 11.09
N GLY A 462 27.83 10.19 10.00
CA GLY A 462 27.79 11.46 9.30
C GLY A 462 27.25 12.60 10.17
N GLU A 463 26.22 12.33 10.96
CA GLU A 463 25.62 13.29 11.89
C GLU A 463 26.58 13.67 13.03
N ILE A 464 27.27 12.70 13.62
CA ILE A 464 28.30 12.94 14.66
C ILE A 464 29.42 13.81 14.11
N ALA A 465 29.95 13.50 12.92
CA ALA A 465 31.00 14.29 12.27
C ALA A 465 30.53 15.71 11.94
N ALA A 466 29.30 15.86 11.44
CA ALA A 466 28.71 17.17 11.16
C ALA A 466 28.54 18.02 12.42
N ASN A 467 28.22 17.40 13.56
CA ASN A 467 28.09 18.07 14.85
C ASN A 467 29.45 18.62 15.35
N THR A 468 30.55 17.91 15.09
CA THR A 468 31.91 18.40 15.37
C THR A 468 32.49 19.31 14.28
N LYS A 469 31.68 19.71 13.29
CA LYS A 469 32.06 20.52 12.11
C LYS A 469 33.09 19.86 11.19
N ASP A 470 33.27 18.55 11.31
CA ASP A 470 34.06 17.77 10.35
C ASP A 470 33.17 17.42 9.15
N TYR A 471 32.92 18.43 8.32
CA TYR A 471 32.00 18.29 7.20
C TYR A 471 32.53 17.37 6.10
N ASN A 472 33.85 17.22 5.96
CA ASN A 472 34.43 16.33 4.95
C ASN A 472 34.12 14.87 5.29
N THR A 473 34.34 14.46 6.54
CA THR A 473 33.99 13.11 7.01
C THR A 473 32.48 12.89 6.96
N ALA A 474 31.69 13.90 7.34
CA ALA A 474 30.23 13.81 7.26
C ALA A 474 29.72 13.56 5.84
N ILE A 475 30.26 14.28 4.84
CA ILE A 475 29.91 14.10 3.43
C ILE A 475 30.19 12.68 2.96
N ILE A 476 31.37 12.13 3.27
CA ILE A 476 31.74 10.75 2.87
C ILE A 476 30.75 9.72 3.41
N HIS A 477 30.36 9.85 4.68
CA HIS A 477 29.40 8.95 5.31
C HIS A 477 28.01 9.07 4.66
N PHE A 478 27.52 10.28 4.39
CA PHE A 478 26.22 10.44 3.75
C PHE A 478 26.22 10.00 2.28
N GLU A 479 27.32 10.14 1.54
CA GLU A 479 27.46 9.60 0.17
C GLU A 479 27.36 8.07 0.17
N LYS A 480 27.99 7.38 1.14
CA LYS A 480 27.81 5.93 1.32
C LYS A 480 26.39 5.55 1.71
N ALA A 481 25.75 6.31 2.59
CA ALA A 481 24.36 6.10 2.96
C ALA A 481 23.42 6.21 1.74
N ILE A 482 23.66 7.17 0.84
CA ILE A 482 22.93 7.30 -0.42
C ILE A 482 23.16 6.10 -1.33
N ASP A 483 24.41 5.64 -1.47
CA ASP A 483 24.71 4.46 -2.29
C ASP A 483 23.99 3.21 -1.76
N ILE A 484 23.93 3.02 -0.44
CA ILE A 484 23.17 1.92 0.17
C ILE A 484 21.67 2.09 -0.10
N GLU A 485 21.10 3.28 0.16
CA GLU A 485 19.67 3.57 -0.07
C GLU A 485 19.26 3.34 -1.53
N ASP A 486 20.05 3.84 -2.49
CA ASP A 486 19.77 3.70 -3.92
C ASP A 486 19.82 2.24 -4.39
N ASN A 487 20.54 1.39 -3.65
CA ASN A 487 20.64 -0.04 -3.92
C ASN A 487 19.54 -0.87 -3.25
N LEU A 488 18.78 -0.32 -2.28
CA LEU A 488 17.63 -1.00 -1.69
C LEU A 488 16.59 -1.40 -2.76
N VAL A 489 15.84 -2.45 -2.45
CA VAL A 489 14.70 -2.87 -3.26
C VAL A 489 13.53 -1.92 -3.01
N TYR A 490 12.71 -1.73 -4.04
CA TYR A 490 11.51 -0.91 -3.88
C TYR A 490 10.61 -1.45 -2.77
N ASN A 491 10.16 -0.56 -1.90
CA ASN A 491 9.18 -0.87 -0.88
C ASN A 491 8.30 0.36 -0.58
N GLU A 492 7.15 0.10 0.03
CA GLU A 492 6.07 1.04 0.21
C GLU A 492 5.47 0.95 1.64
N PRO A 493 5.52 2.05 2.41
CA PRO A 493 6.40 3.20 2.25
C PRO A 493 7.88 2.80 2.13
N SER A 494 8.71 3.74 1.67
CA SER A 494 10.16 3.53 1.47
C SER A 494 10.82 2.75 2.61
N ALA A 495 11.65 1.76 2.27
CA ALA A 495 12.39 0.95 3.25
C ALA A 495 13.20 1.83 4.22
N TRP A 496 13.69 2.98 3.75
CA TRP A 496 14.29 4.02 4.59
C TRP A 496 13.50 5.33 4.52
N HIS A 497 13.13 5.87 5.69
CA HIS A 497 12.09 6.91 5.79
C HIS A 497 12.59 8.35 5.72
N ILE A 498 13.83 8.61 6.16
CA ILE A 498 14.44 9.93 6.07
C ILE A 498 15.57 9.83 5.04
N PRO A 499 15.39 10.36 3.82
CA PRO A 499 16.39 10.20 2.78
C PRO A 499 17.76 10.75 3.21
N PRO A 500 18.86 9.98 3.14
CA PRO A 500 20.22 10.43 3.41
C PRO A 500 20.61 11.65 2.56
N ARG A 501 20.03 11.81 1.37
CA ARG A 501 20.16 13.02 0.54
C ARG A 501 19.77 14.30 1.29
N GLN A 502 18.76 14.26 2.15
CA GLN A 502 18.36 15.41 2.97
C GLN A 502 19.41 15.77 4.01
N HIS A 503 20.10 14.78 4.57
CA HIS A 503 21.22 14.99 5.49
C HIS A 503 22.45 15.54 4.76
N LEU A 504 22.82 14.93 3.62
CA LEU A 504 23.94 15.38 2.79
C LEU A 504 23.74 16.83 2.32
N GLY A 505 22.57 17.16 1.78
CA GLY A 505 22.26 18.51 1.32
C GLY A 505 22.40 19.56 2.43
N ALA A 506 21.94 19.24 3.65
CA ALA A 506 22.04 20.14 4.80
C ALA A 506 23.49 20.35 5.25
N VAL A 507 24.33 19.31 5.20
CA VAL A 507 25.77 19.44 5.52
C VAL A 507 26.53 20.18 4.42
N LEU A 508 26.24 19.93 3.15
CA LEU A 508 26.86 20.66 2.04
C LEU A 508 26.59 22.16 2.12
N LEU A 509 25.37 22.56 2.52
CA LEU A 509 25.03 23.95 2.83
C LEU A 509 25.93 24.54 3.93
N LYS A 510 26.10 23.83 5.05
CA LYS A 510 26.99 24.26 6.15
C LYS A 510 28.46 24.33 5.74
N ALA A 511 28.89 23.42 4.86
CA ALA A 511 30.22 23.37 4.28
C ALA A 511 30.43 24.37 3.13
N ARG A 512 29.41 25.17 2.79
CA ARG A 512 29.42 26.14 1.68
C ARG A 512 29.64 25.53 0.28
N GLN A 513 29.32 24.25 0.10
CA GLN A 513 29.34 23.55 -1.18
C GLN A 513 27.95 23.62 -1.84
N TYR A 514 27.52 24.82 -2.19
CA TYR A 514 26.12 25.11 -2.54
C TYR A 514 25.66 24.45 -3.84
N GLU A 515 26.52 24.39 -4.86
CA GLU A 515 26.21 23.75 -6.15
C GLU A 515 25.97 22.25 -5.97
N LYS A 516 26.79 21.59 -5.15
CA LYS A 516 26.58 20.17 -4.81
C LYS A 516 25.29 19.96 -4.03
N ALA A 517 25.00 20.84 -3.07
CA ALA A 517 23.74 20.77 -2.32
C ALA A 517 22.53 20.89 -3.26
N GLU A 518 22.57 21.81 -4.23
CA GLU A 518 21.54 21.93 -5.26
C GLU A 518 21.35 20.63 -6.05
N MET A 519 22.43 20.00 -6.51
CA MET A 519 22.35 18.73 -7.24
C MET A 519 21.68 17.64 -6.41
N VAL A 520 22.07 17.50 -5.14
CA VAL A 520 21.53 16.48 -4.23
C VAL A 520 20.02 16.67 -3.99
N TYR A 521 19.57 17.91 -3.72
CA TYR A 521 18.14 18.16 -3.52
C TYR A 521 17.31 17.98 -4.80
N ARG A 522 17.86 18.33 -5.96
CA ARG A 522 17.18 18.08 -7.24
C ARG A 522 17.04 16.60 -7.51
N GLU A 523 18.02 15.79 -7.15
CA GLU A 523 17.93 14.32 -7.28
C GLU A 523 16.88 13.75 -6.34
N ASP A 524 16.87 14.17 -5.07
CA ASP A 524 15.85 13.76 -4.10
C ASP A 524 14.42 14.06 -4.59
N LEU A 525 14.22 15.24 -5.18
CA LEU A 525 12.92 15.68 -5.71
C LEU A 525 12.48 14.95 -6.99
N LYS A 526 13.36 14.19 -7.66
CA LYS A 526 12.95 13.26 -8.73
C LYS A 526 12.27 12.02 -8.15
N ASN A 527 12.75 11.56 -6.99
CA ASN A 527 12.25 10.37 -6.30
C ASN A 527 10.99 10.69 -5.47
N LEU A 528 11.05 11.76 -4.67
CA LEU A 528 9.96 12.25 -3.83
C LEU A 528 9.54 13.65 -4.30
N ARG A 529 8.64 13.68 -5.29
CA ARG A 529 8.19 14.92 -5.93
C ARG A 529 7.45 15.80 -4.92
N GLN A 530 7.65 17.11 -5.00
CA GLN A 530 7.00 18.09 -4.11
C GLN A 530 7.30 17.89 -2.62
N ASN A 531 8.35 17.15 -2.26
CA ASN A 531 8.77 16.96 -0.87
C ASN A 531 9.23 18.28 -0.23
N GLY A 532 8.43 18.82 0.69
CA GLY A 532 8.66 20.14 1.28
C GLY A 532 9.99 20.26 2.05
N TRP A 533 10.46 19.16 2.66
CA TRP A 533 11.77 19.10 3.31
C TRP A 533 12.91 19.42 2.32
N SER A 534 12.90 18.78 1.16
CA SER A 534 13.93 18.97 0.13
C SER A 534 13.74 20.26 -0.66
N LEU A 535 12.49 20.72 -0.86
CA LEU A 535 12.21 22.03 -1.45
C LEU A 535 12.76 23.18 -0.58
N MET A 536 12.67 23.08 0.74
CA MET A 536 13.26 24.07 1.66
C MET A 536 14.80 24.07 1.55
N GLY A 537 15.42 22.89 1.50
CA GLY A 537 16.86 22.75 1.27
C GLY A 537 17.32 23.35 -0.06
N LEU A 538 16.60 23.06 -1.15
CA LEU A 538 16.85 23.61 -2.48
C LEU A 538 16.67 25.13 -2.52
N TYR A 539 15.65 25.66 -1.85
CA TYR A 539 15.48 27.10 -1.71
C TYR A 539 16.71 27.75 -1.07
N ASN A 540 17.19 27.20 0.05
CA ASN A 540 18.33 27.74 0.78
C ASN A 540 19.62 27.71 -0.06
N CYS A 541 19.87 26.64 -0.83
CA CYS A 541 21.08 26.58 -1.66
C CYS A 541 21.03 27.54 -2.84
N LEU A 542 19.86 27.78 -3.43
CA LEU A 542 19.69 28.76 -4.51
C LEU A 542 19.88 30.20 -4.00
N ILE A 543 19.39 30.51 -2.80
CA ILE A 543 19.64 31.80 -2.15
C ILE A 543 21.14 31.99 -1.88
N ALA A 544 21.82 30.98 -1.33
CA ALA A 544 23.25 31.04 -1.03
C ALA A 544 24.12 31.22 -2.28
N GLN A 545 23.67 30.74 -3.44
CA GLN A 545 24.31 30.95 -4.74
C GLN A 545 23.94 32.28 -5.41
N GLY A 546 23.05 33.10 -4.82
CA GLY A 546 22.54 34.33 -5.45
C GLY A 546 21.56 34.10 -6.61
N LYS A 547 21.07 32.87 -6.82
CA LYS A 547 20.08 32.49 -7.86
C LYS A 547 18.65 32.89 -7.45
N THR A 548 18.44 34.17 -7.14
CA THR A 548 17.21 34.70 -6.51
C THR A 548 15.93 34.42 -7.30
N LYS A 549 15.99 34.47 -8.65
CA LYS A 549 14.83 34.18 -9.51
C LYS A 549 14.35 32.74 -9.37
N ASP A 550 15.27 31.77 -9.35
CA ASP A 550 14.92 30.35 -9.21
C ASP A 550 14.56 30.02 -7.76
N ALA A 551 15.23 30.62 -6.79
CA ALA A 551 14.85 30.52 -5.38
C ALA A 551 13.39 30.96 -5.15
N LYS A 552 12.94 32.06 -5.78
CA LYS A 552 11.55 32.52 -5.66
C LYS A 552 10.54 31.50 -6.22
N LYS A 553 10.88 30.81 -7.32
CA LYS A 553 10.03 29.73 -7.87
C LYS A 553 9.94 28.56 -6.88
N ILE A 554 11.08 28.06 -6.41
CA ILE A 554 11.13 26.95 -5.45
C ILE A 554 10.43 27.32 -4.15
N LYS A 555 10.52 28.58 -3.69
CA LYS A 555 9.78 29.03 -2.51
C LYS A 555 8.26 29.00 -2.72
N THR A 556 7.80 29.32 -3.93
CA THR A 556 6.37 29.23 -4.28
C THR A 556 5.91 27.78 -4.29
N GLU A 557 6.70 26.86 -4.85
CA GLU A 557 6.44 25.42 -4.80
C GLU A 557 6.41 24.90 -3.36
N PHE A 558 7.40 25.25 -2.54
CA PHE A 558 7.45 24.92 -1.12
C PHE A 558 6.19 25.41 -0.38
N ASN A 559 5.81 26.67 -0.55
CA ASN A 559 4.65 27.23 0.14
C ASN A 559 3.36 26.48 -0.21
N LYS A 560 3.23 25.98 -1.44
CA LYS A 560 2.10 25.14 -1.85
C LYS A 560 2.18 23.74 -1.25
N ALA A 561 3.34 23.08 -1.34
CA ALA A 561 3.55 21.74 -0.82
C ALA A 561 3.40 21.66 0.72
N TRP A 562 3.72 22.76 1.41
CA TRP A 562 3.78 22.86 2.87
C TRP A 562 2.58 23.60 3.48
N GLN A 563 1.54 23.91 2.69
CA GLN A 563 0.41 24.74 3.14
C GLN A 563 -0.45 24.08 4.23
N ASP A 564 -0.49 22.74 4.26
CA ASP A 564 -1.27 21.93 5.21
C ASP A 564 -0.40 21.40 6.37
N SER A 565 0.83 21.90 6.50
CA SER A 565 1.74 21.55 7.60
C SER A 565 1.36 22.26 8.91
N ASP A 566 1.74 21.66 10.04
CA ASP A 566 1.57 22.24 11.38
C ASP A 566 2.91 22.73 11.98
N ILE A 567 4.00 22.65 11.20
CA ILE A 567 5.33 23.08 11.60
C ILE A 567 5.99 23.98 10.56
N ASN A 568 6.80 24.91 11.02
CA ASN A 568 7.71 25.66 10.17
C ASN A 568 9.08 24.97 10.12
N ILE A 569 9.64 24.85 8.92
CA ILE A 569 10.98 24.29 8.73
C ILE A 569 11.89 25.32 8.05
N THR A 570 13.17 25.30 8.42
CA THR A 570 14.22 26.15 7.83
C THR A 570 15.33 25.33 7.16
N SER A 571 15.21 24.00 7.18
CA SER A 571 16.20 23.02 6.72
C SER A 571 15.47 21.76 6.25
N SER A 572 16.17 20.90 5.51
CA SER A 572 15.66 19.59 5.06
C SER A 572 15.65 18.51 6.15
N VAL A 573 16.35 18.76 7.26
CA VAL A 573 16.38 17.94 8.48
C VAL A 573 16.39 18.87 9.70
N LEU A 574 15.74 18.45 10.80
CA LEU A 574 15.65 19.20 12.06
C LEU A 574 16.87 18.99 12.96
#